data_AF-A0A9J5YI10-F1
#
_entry.id   AF-A0A9J5YI10-F1
#
_cell.length_a   1.000
_cell.length_b   1.000
_cell.length_c   1.000
_cell.angle_alpha   90.00
_cell.angle_beta   90.00
_cell.angle_gamma   90.00
#
_symmetry.space_group_name_H-M   'P 1'
#
loop_
_entity.id
_entity.type
_entity.pdbx_description
1 polymer ?
#
loop_
_entity_poly.entity_id
_entity_poly.type
_entity_poly.pdbx_seq_one_letter_code
_entity_poly.pdbx_strand_id
1 'polypeptide(L)'
;MFWSGIGEKNEKNLEWRDSIKQGCNPQNDSNLWPPQTRYQVLEYQKWVEPVAEKLLDVLLKGLNVNEIDEYLEPLLMGTMNINMNYYPP
;
A
#
# COMPACT_ATOMS: atom_id res chain seq x y z
N MET A 1 -12.15 -3.40 0.26
CA MET A 1 -13.19 -3.64 -0.79
C MET A 1 -12.72 -4.77 -1.71
N PHE A 2 -13.61 -5.70 -2.10
CA PHE A 2 -13.28 -6.82 -2.99
C PHE A 2 -13.59 -6.47 -4.45
N TRP A 3 -12.71 -6.85 -5.36
CA TRP A 3 -12.83 -6.60 -6.80
C TRP A 3 -12.42 -7.85 -7.59
N SER A 4 -13.18 -8.17 -8.64
CA SER A 4 -12.84 -9.22 -9.61
C SER A 4 -12.80 -8.59 -11.01
N GLY A 5 -11.69 -8.78 -11.72
CA GLY A 5 -11.42 -8.09 -12.98
C GLY A 5 -11.08 -6.61 -12.79
N ILE A 6 -9.89 -6.19 -13.26
CA ILE A 6 -9.44 -4.80 -13.17
C ILE A 6 -9.20 -4.27 -14.58
N GLY A 7 -9.74 -3.09 -14.86
CA GLY A 7 -9.59 -2.40 -16.14
C GLY A 7 -10.19 -1.01 -16.09
N GLU A 8 -9.89 -0.21 -17.10
CA GLU A 8 -10.44 1.13 -17.24
C GLU A 8 -11.94 1.10 -17.59
N LYS A 9 -12.61 2.24 -17.40
CA LYS A 9 -14.02 2.39 -17.79
C LYS A 9 -14.12 2.20 -19.30
N ASN A 10 -14.82 1.14 -19.71
CA ASN A 10 -15.04 0.67 -21.10
C ASN A 10 -13.97 -0.28 -21.66
N GLU A 11 -13.05 -0.77 -20.84
CA GLU A 11 -12.08 -1.76 -21.28
C GLU A 11 -12.76 -3.11 -21.54
N LYS A 12 -12.46 -3.71 -22.70
CA LYS A 12 -13.04 -5.00 -23.10
C LYS A 12 -12.30 -6.20 -22.53
N ASN A 13 -11.02 -6.03 -22.23
CA ASN A 13 -10.16 -7.07 -21.70
C ASN A 13 -9.76 -6.66 -20.28
N LEU A 14 -10.30 -7.36 -19.29
CA LEU A 14 -9.96 -7.10 -17.90
C LEU A 14 -8.77 -7.97 -17.48
N GLU A 15 -7.98 -7.49 -16.54
CA GLU A 15 -6.95 -8.29 -15.89
C GLU A 15 -7.57 -9.54 -15.24
N TRP A 16 -7.00 -10.71 -15.53
CA TRP A 16 -7.39 -11.97 -14.90
C TRP A 16 -6.86 -12.03 -13.46
N ARG A 17 -7.56 -11.36 -12.55
CA ARG A 17 -7.18 -11.23 -11.14
C ARG A 17 -8.37 -10.89 -10.25
N ASP A 18 -8.38 -11.49 -9.08
CA ASP A 18 -9.18 -11.05 -7.94
C ASP A 18 -8.32 -10.26 -6.95
N SER A 19 -8.92 -9.29 -6.27
CA SER A 19 -8.18 -8.46 -5.33
C SER A 19 -8.98 -7.96 -4.13
N ILE A 20 -8.28 -7.82 -3.00
CA ILE A 20 -8.76 -7.10 -1.81
C ILE A 20 -7.86 -5.88 -1.63
N LYS A 21 -8.44 -4.69 -1.77
CA LYS A 21 -7.74 -3.40 -1.65
C LYS A 21 -8.28 -2.63 -0.45
N GLN A 22 -7.38 -2.08 0.35
CA GLN A 22 -7.70 -1.22 1.48
C GLN A 22 -6.57 -0.19 1.68
N GLY A 23 -6.96 1.06 1.97
CA GLY A 23 -6.06 1.99 2.64
C GLY A 23 -5.72 1.46 4.04
N CYS A 24 -4.58 1.88 4.57
CA CYS A 24 -4.10 1.51 5.89
C CYS A 24 -3.93 2.77 6.75
N ASN A 25 -4.93 3.06 7.57
CA ASN A 25 -4.91 3.98 8.68
C ASN A 25 -4.61 3.21 10.00
N PRO A 26 -3.47 3.48 10.64
CA PRO A 26 -3.08 2.84 11.90
C PRO A 26 -4.13 2.90 13.01
N GLN A 27 -5.03 3.90 13.00
CA GLN A 27 -5.99 4.12 14.09
C GLN A 27 -7.33 3.36 13.95
N ASN A 28 -7.70 2.88 12.76
CA ASN A 28 -9.08 2.37 12.54
C ASN A 28 -9.19 1.09 11.69
N ASP A 29 -8.08 0.58 11.16
CA ASP A 29 -8.16 -0.34 10.02
C ASP A 29 -8.21 -1.82 10.35
N SER A 30 -7.98 -2.17 11.62
CA SER A 30 -8.18 -3.53 12.13
C SER A 30 -9.52 -4.11 11.63
N ASN A 31 -10.61 -3.36 11.77
CA ASN A 31 -11.94 -3.90 11.51
C ASN A 31 -12.29 -4.02 10.01
N LEU A 32 -11.47 -3.44 9.13
CA LEU A 32 -11.73 -3.42 7.69
C LEU A 32 -11.15 -4.62 6.95
N TRP A 33 -10.13 -5.26 7.53
CA TRP A 33 -9.53 -6.47 6.96
C TRP A 33 -10.29 -7.74 7.37
N PRO A 34 -10.41 -8.74 6.47
CA PRO A 34 -10.92 -10.06 6.82
C PRO A 34 -10.19 -10.63 8.05
N PRO A 35 -10.90 -11.23 9.02
CA PRO A 35 -10.29 -11.75 10.25
C PRO A 35 -9.13 -12.71 10.00
N GLN A 36 -9.19 -13.49 8.91
CA GLN A 36 -8.20 -14.49 8.54
C GLN A 36 -6.85 -13.90 8.11
N THR A 37 -6.85 -12.66 7.61
CA THR A 37 -5.67 -12.00 7.03
C THR A 37 -5.23 -10.78 7.83
N ARG A 38 -6.07 -10.28 8.75
CA ARG A 38 -5.87 -9.04 9.50
C ARG A 38 -4.52 -8.99 10.22
N TYR A 39 -4.15 -10.05 10.92
CA TYR A 39 -2.91 -10.06 11.69
C TYR A 39 -1.69 -9.88 10.79
N GLN A 40 -1.62 -10.66 9.70
CA GLN A 40 -0.52 -10.65 8.75
C GLN A 40 -0.39 -9.29 8.06
N VAL A 41 -1.52 -8.64 7.74
CA VAL A 41 -1.51 -7.30 7.15
C VAL A 41 -0.97 -6.26 8.12
N LEU A 42 -1.46 -6.25 9.36
CA LEU A 42 -1.05 -5.28 10.36
C LEU A 42 0.42 -5.48 10.78
N GLU A 43 0.90 -6.72 10.74
CA GLU A 43 2.32 -7.01 10.94
C GLU A 43 3.14 -6.51 9.75
N TYR A 44 2.75 -6.84 8.51
CA TYR A 44 3.42 -6.38 7.31
C TYR A 44 3.51 -4.86 7.24
N GLN A 45 2.45 -4.14 7.62
CA GLN A 45 2.43 -2.68 7.73
C GLN A 45 3.60 -2.14 8.55
N LYS A 46 3.81 -2.68 9.76
CA LYS A 46 4.88 -2.25 10.66
C LYS A 46 6.27 -2.53 10.10
N TRP A 47 6.40 -3.58 9.29
CA TRP A 47 7.66 -3.97 8.68
C TRP A 47 8.01 -3.13 7.45
N VAL A 48 7.02 -2.79 6.63
CA VAL A 48 7.27 -2.11 5.34
C VAL A 48 7.50 -0.61 5.49
N GLU A 49 6.89 0.04 6.48
CA GLU A 49 7.03 1.48 6.76
C GLU A 49 8.50 1.93 6.91
N PRO A 50 9.32 1.36 7.81
CA PRO A 50 10.73 1.76 7.95
C PRO A 50 11.59 1.38 6.73
N VAL A 51 11.13 0.43 5.90
CA VAL A 51 11.82 0.09 4.65
C VAL A 51 11.56 1.17 3.59
N ALA A 52 10.32 1.64 3.47
CA ALA A 52 9.96 2.73 2.57
C ALA A 52 10.70 4.04 2.94
N GLU A 53 10.78 4.38 4.22
CA GLU A 53 11.54 5.54 4.71
C GLU A 53 13.02 5.49 4.30
N LYS A 54 13.67 4.34 4.50
CA LYS A 54 15.08 4.16 4.11
C LYS A 54 15.30 4.26 2.61
N LEU A 55 14.37 3.73 1.81
CA LEU A 55 14.45 3.84 0.35
C LEU A 55 14.30 5.30 -0.09
N LEU A 56 13.38 6.05 0.52
CA LEU A 56 13.22 7.48 0.25
C LEU A 56 14.47 8.28 0.62
N ASP A 57 15.07 8.04 1.78
CA ASP A 57 16.33 8.68 2.19
C ASP A 57 17.45 8.47 1.15
N VAL A 58 17.61 7.23 0.63
CA VAL A 58 18.59 6.94 -0.42
C VAL A 58 18.28 7.68 -1.72
N LEU A 59 17.02 7.72 -2.15
CA LEU A 59 16.61 8.39 -3.38
C LEU A 59 16.78 9.91 -3.28
N LEU A 60 16.42 10.50 -2.15
CA LEU A 60 16.48 11.95 -1.90
C LEU A 60 17.92 12.46 -1.80
N LYS A 61 18.83 11.68 -1.20
CA LYS A 61 20.27 11.97 -1.23
C LYS A 61 20.80 12.10 -2.66
N GLY A 62 20.32 11.25 -3.59
CA GLY A 62 20.64 11.36 -5.01
C GLY A 62 20.13 12.65 -5.69
N LEU A 63 19.17 13.33 -5.07
CA LEU A 63 18.61 14.61 -5.49
C LEU A 63 19.14 15.80 -4.68
N ASN A 64 20.19 15.60 -3.88
CA ASN A 64 20.76 16.58 -2.94
C ASN A 64 19.77 17.05 -1.85
N VAL A 65 18.76 16.25 -1.53
CA VAL A 65 17.88 16.45 -0.38
C VAL A 65 18.40 15.59 0.76
N ASN A 66 18.94 16.22 1.80
CA ASN A 66 19.67 15.52 2.86
C ASN A 66 18.82 15.17 4.08
N GLU A 67 17.64 15.77 4.21
CA GLU A 67 16.73 15.59 5.35
C GLU A 67 15.28 15.54 4.86
N ILE A 68 14.49 14.67 5.49
CA ILE A 68 13.03 14.62 5.34
C ILE A 68 12.46 15.38 6.53
N ASP A 69 11.90 16.56 6.28
CA ASP A 69 11.27 17.36 7.33
C ASP A 69 9.80 16.96 7.55
N GLU A 70 9.16 17.57 8.55
CA GLU A 70 7.77 17.31 8.93
C GLU A 70 6.75 17.63 7.81
N TYR A 71 7.16 18.35 6.76
CA TYR A 71 6.32 18.65 5.59
C TYR A 71 6.52 17.64 4.46
N LEU A 72 7.77 17.24 4.20
CA LEU A 72 8.13 16.27 3.17
C LEU A 72 7.67 14.85 3.55
N GLU A 73 7.81 14.46 4.81
CA GLU A 73 7.45 13.12 5.28
C GLU A 73 6.00 12.73 4.90
N PRO A 74 4.95 13.48 5.31
CA PRO A 74 3.58 13.14 4.95
C PRO A 74 3.30 13.26 3.45
N LEU A 75 4.03 14.13 2.74
CA LEU A 75 3.90 14.29 1.29
C LEU A 75 4.44 13.08 0.53
N LEU A 76 5.56 12.51 0.99
CA LEU A 76 6.25 11.40 0.32
C LEU A 76 5.72 10.03 0.75
N MET A 77 5.49 9.84 2.05
CA MET A 77 4.99 8.57 2.59
C MET A 77 3.49 8.41 2.36
N GLY A 78 2.75 9.53 2.38
CA GLY A 78 1.33 9.56 2.07
C GLY A 78 0.50 8.57 2.91
N THR A 79 -0.51 7.97 2.30
CA THR A 79 -1.29 6.89 2.91
C THR A 79 -0.89 5.56 2.31
N MET A 80 -0.45 4.63 3.16
CA MET A 80 -0.16 3.27 2.74
C MET A 80 -1.45 2.58 2.27
N ASN A 81 -1.38 1.90 1.13
CA ASN A 81 -2.47 1.08 0.60
C ASN A 81 -1.95 -0.33 0.34
N ILE A 82 -2.67 -1.33 0.84
CA ILE A 82 -2.30 -2.74 0.64
C ILE A 82 -3.32 -3.39 -0.31
N ASN A 83 -2.79 -4.17 -1.23
CA ASN A 83 -3.57 -4.92 -2.20
C ASN A 83 -3.16 -6.40 -2.17
N MET A 84 -4.08 -7.27 -1.75
CA MET A 84 -3.91 -8.71 -1.89
C MET A 84 -4.43 -9.14 -3.25
N ASN A 85 -3.56 -9.71 -4.06
CA ASN A 85 -3.87 -10.15 -5.41
C ASN A 85 -3.91 -11.67 -5.47
N TYR A 86 -4.95 -12.20 -6.10
CA TYR A 86 -5.06 -13.62 -6.44
C TYR A 86 -5.21 -13.77 -7.96
N TYR A 87 -4.33 -14.56 -8.55
CA TYR A 87 -4.33 -14.86 -9.97
C TYR A 87 -4.74 -16.33 -10.14
N PRO A 88 -5.97 -16.61 -10.60
CA PRO A 88 -6.40 -17.98 -10.83
C PRO A 88 -5.58 -18.64 -11.94
N PRO A 89 -5.49 -19.99 -11.96
CA PRO A 89 -4.91 -20.75 -13.07
C PRO A 89 -5.54 -20.41 -14.43
#